data_AF-A0AA35RMY7-F1
#
_entry.id   AF-A0AA35RMY7-F1
#
_cell.length_a   1.000
_cell.length_b   1.000
_cell.length_c   1.000
_cell.angle_alpha   90.00
_cell.angle_beta   90.00
_cell.angle_gamma   90.00
#
_symmetry.space_group_name_H-M   'P 1'
#
loop_
_entity.id
_entity.type
_entity.pdbx_description
1 polymer ?
#
loop_
_entity_poly.entity_id
_entity_poly.type
_entity_poly.pdbx_seq_one_letter_code
_entity_poly.pdbx_strand_id
1 'polypeptide(L)'
;MHELIQRDKNRANVIMWSLANEPASNDPRSKDYFESVAKWTRILDSTRPITFVTDQHPGDDYAAQYMDTIGVNYYSGWYTYPGYPDAIPYTLSTWLEEWNKSFGKPFFMSEYGAGAVSGMHMDPPTLYTEDYQSAVLTNTWTVFDKYRQSFLMGELLWNFQDFESYEKSDRVNGNKKGVMTRQRQPKAAARLLRQRYLSLAQGYDTHTCPNGLLDYSQKIVYVN
;
A
#
# COMPACT_ATOMS: atom_id res chain seq x y z
N MET A 1 8.85 21.39 -2.83
CA MET A 1 9.81 20.91 -1.80
C MET A 1 10.22 21.97 -0.79
N HIS A 2 10.74 23.13 -1.21
CA HIS A 2 11.19 24.19 -0.28
C HIS A 2 10.17 24.54 0.81
N GLU A 3 8.94 24.91 0.44
CA GLU A 3 7.90 25.29 1.40
C GLU A 3 7.51 24.13 2.35
N LEU A 4 7.33 22.92 1.81
CA LEU A 4 6.99 21.72 2.60
C LEU A 4 8.05 21.45 3.68
N ILE A 5 9.32 21.42 3.29
CA ILE A 5 10.42 21.14 4.21
C ILE A 5 10.59 22.28 5.19
N GLN A 6 10.53 23.53 4.75
CA GLN A 6 10.67 24.67 5.63
C GLN A 6 9.60 24.69 6.73
N ARG A 7 8.36 24.28 6.40
CA ARG A 7 7.25 24.15 7.34
C ARG A 7 7.44 22.99 8.32
N ASP A 8 7.90 21.83 7.83
CA ASP A 8 7.78 20.56 8.56
C ASP A 8 9.10 19.97 9.07
N LYS A 9 10.27 20.53 8.73
CA LYS A 9 11.61 20.00 9.10
C LYS A 9 11.83 19.75 10.60
N ASN A 10 11.11 20.44 11.48
CA ASN A 10 11.21 20.30 12.94
C ASN A 10 10.23 19.25 13.51
N ARG A 11 9.50 18.52 12.67
CA ARG A 11 8.56 17.47 13.08
C ARG A 11 9.29 16.13 13.18
N ALA A 12 9.41 15.58 14.39
CA ALA A 12 10.09 14.30 14.63
C ALA A 12 9.35 13.10 13.99
N ASN A 13 8.02 13.20 13.82
CA ASN A 13 7.21 12.17 13.17
C ASN A 13 7.31 12.20 11.64
N VAL A 14 7.91 13.24 11.05
CA VAL A 14 8.28 13.22 9.64
C VAL A 14 9.62 12.51 9.55
N ILE A 15 9.64 11.35 8.89
CA ILE A 15 10.84 10.50 8.80
C ILE A 15 11.39 10.38 7.37
N MET A 16 10.64 10.83 6.36
CA MET A 16 10.97 10.69 4.95
C MET A 16 10.19 11.70 4.10
N TRP A 17 10.78 12.16 2.99
CA TRP A 17 10.12 13.06 2.04
C TRP A 17 9.74 12.32 0.76
N SER A 18 8.45 12.28 0.42
CA SER A 18 8.00 11.78 -0.89
C SER A 18 7.97 12.90 -1.92
N LEU A 19 8.67 12.71 -3.05
CA LEU A 19 8.80 13.72 -4.10
C LEU A 19 7.64 13.74 -5.08
N ALA A 20 6.98 12.59 -5.29
CA ALA A 20 5.90 12.41 -6.25
C ALA A 20 5.08 11.16 -5.93
N ASN A 21 3.89 11.08 -6.52
CA ASN A 21 3.03 9.90 -6.51
C ASN A 21 2.59 9.59 -7.94
N GLU A 22 2.88 8.36 -8.40
CA GLU A 22 2.58 7.83 -9.73
C GLU A 22 2.98 8.80 -10.87
N PRO A 23 4.24 9.31 -10.88
CA PRO A 23 4.71 10.09 -12.00
C PRO A 23 4.84 9.21 -13.24
N ALA A 24 4.87 9.83 -14.42
CA ALA A 24 5.33 9.17 -15.65
C ALA A 24 6.86 8.95 -15.62
N SER A 25 7.35 8.18 -14.63
CA SER A 25 8.77 7.85 -14.47
C SER A 25 9.28 6.86 -15.53
N ASN A 26 8.38 6.28 -16.32
CA ASN A 26 8.68 5.53 -17.53
C ASN A 26 9.05 6.40 -18.74
N ASP A 27 8.90 7.73 -18.64
CA ASP A 27 9.43 8.64 -19.65
C ASP A 27 10.93 8.91 -19.39
N PRO A 28 11.83 8.72 -20.36
CA PRO A 28 13.25 9.02 -20.19
C PRO A 28 13.54 10.46 -19.74
N ARG A 29 12.67 11.43 -20.09
CA ARG A 29 12.79 12.84 -19.68
C ARG A 29 12.59 13.03 -18.18
N SER A 30 11.98 12.07 -17.49
CA SER A 30 11.80 12.09 -16.05
C SER A 30 13.14 12.02 -15.30
N LYS A 31 14.17 11.46 -15.93
CA LYS A 31 15.51 11.28 -15.36
C LYS A 31 16.10 12.60 -14.84
N ASP A 32 16.30 13.58 -15.72
CA ASP A 32 16.92 14.86 -15.38
C ASP A 32 16.05 15.67 -14.41
N TYR A 33 14.73 15.56 -14.55
CA TYR A 33 13.77 16.20 -13.66
C TYR A 33 13.91 15.68 -12.22
N PHE A 34 13.84 14.36 -12.03
CA PHE A 34 13.92 13.77 -10.69
C PHE A 34 15.30 13.84 -10.08
N GLU A 35 16.38 13.79 -10.87
CA GLU A 35 17.73 14.06 -10.37
C GLU A 35 17.81 15.46 -9.75
N SER A 36 17.27 16.46 -10.44
CA SER A 36 17.27 17.86 -9.98
C SER A 36 16.44 18.05 -8.71
N VAL A 37 15.23 17.49 -8.67
CA VAL A 37 14.34 17.59 -7.49
C VAL A 37 14.93 16.84 -6.29
N ALA A 38 15.51 15.67 -6.51
CA ALA A 38 16.17 14.87 -5.47
C ALA A 38 17.38 15.60 -4.89
N LYS A 39 18.25 16.15 -5.75
CA LYS A 39 19.40 16.95 -5.34
C LYS A 39 18.97 18.18 -4.54
N TRP A 40 17.96 18.90 -5.02
CA TRP A 40 17.44 20.07 -4.31
C TRP A 40 16.85 19.72 -2.94
N THR A 41 16.11 18.62 -2.86
CA THR A 41 15.54 18.14 -1.59
C THR A 41 16.62 17.83 -0.56
N ARG A 42 17.71 17.16 -0.96
CA ARG A 42 18.84 16.86 -0.07
C ARG A 42 19.59 18.10 0.40
N ILE A 43 19.64 19.16 -0.41
CA ILE A 43 20.21 20.46 0.00
C ILE A 43 19.35 21.10 1.10
N LEU A 44 18.03 20.97 1.01
CA LEU A 44 17.10 21.55 1.97
C LEU A 44 17.01 20.78 3.29
N ASP A 45 17.09 19.45 3.23
CA ASP A 45 17.13 18.58 4.40
C ASP A 45 17.97 17.33 4.10
N SER A 46 19.18 17.29 4.65
CA SER A 46 20.08 16.15 4.55
C SER A 46 19.90 15.14 5.70
N THR A 47 18.95 15.36 6.61
CA THR A 47 18.74 14.52 7.81
C THR A 47 17.74 13.39 7.59
N ARG A 48 17.00 13.41 6.48
CA ARG A 48 15.94 12.43 6.17
C ARG A 48 16.12 11.84 4.77
N PRO A 49 15.80 10.55 4.58
CA PRO A 49 15.76 9.95 3.26
C PRO A 49 14.67 10.58 2.39
N ILE A 50 14.86 10.47 1.09
CA ILE A 50 13.85 10.81 0.09
C ILE A 50 13.30 9.53 -0.56
N THR A 51 12.02 9.58 -0.90
CA THR A 51 11.33 8.57 -1.68
C THR A 51 10.50 9.21 -2.78
N PHE A 52 9.95 8.39 -3.63
CA PHE A 52 8.77 8.70 -4.40
C PHE A 52 7.92 7.45 -4.47
N VAL A 53 6.68 7.60 -4.93
CA VAL A 53 5.77 6.48 -5.09
C VAL A 53 5.52 6.27 -6.57
N THR A 54 5.72 5.05 -7.08
CA THR A 54 5.59 4.69 -8.49
C THR A 54 4.66 3.48 -8.67
N ASP A 55 3.89 3.49 -9.77
CA ASP A 55 3.10 2.36 -10.28
C ASP A 55 3.74 1.74 -11.54
N GLN A 56 4.92 2.22 -11.94
CA GLN A 56 5.62 1.74 -13.13
C GLN A 56 6.33 0.40 -12.87
N HIS A 57 6.59 -0.35 -13.94
CA HIS A 57 7.43 -1.54 -13.87
C HIS A 57 8.89 -1.13 -13.61
N PRO A 58 9.64 -1.84 -12.74
CA PRO A 58 10.99 -1.41 -12.37
C PRO A 58 11.98 -1.40 -13.53
N GLY A 59 11.73 -2.21 -14.57
CA GLY A 59 12.53 -2.20 -15.80
C GLY A 59 12.34 -0.95 -16.68
N ASP A 60 11.25 -0.20 -16.46
CA ASP A 60 10.93 1.01 -17.22
C ASP A 60 11.11 2.28 -16.39
N ASP A 61 11.37 2.19 -15.08
CA ASP A 61 11.43 3.37 -14.20
C ASP A 61 12.81 4.07 -14.26
N TYR A 62 12.84 5.24 -14.88
CA TYR A 62 14.07 6.04 -15.03
C TYR A 62 14.39 6.91 -13.80
N ALA A 63 13.45 7.06 -12.86
CA ALA A 63 13.54 8.02 -11.75
C ALA A 63 13.91 7.37 -10.40
N ALA A 64 13.56 6.10 -10.19
CA ALA A 64 13.79 5.37 -8.94
C ALA A 64 15.27 5.34 -8.51
N GLN A 65 16.19 5.39 -9.47
CA GLN A 65 17.63 5.47 -9.24
C GLN A 65 18.08 6.74 -8.47
N TYR A 66 17.25 7.77 -8.36
CA TYR A 66 17.58 8.99 -7.63
C TYR A 66 17.09 9.04 -6.18
N MET A 67 16.25 8.10 -5.78
CA MET A 67 15.67 8.05 -4.42
C MET A 67 16.55 7.28 -3.44
N ASP A 68 16.34 7.45 -2.13
CA ASP A 68 17.01 6.61 -1.12
C ASP A 68 16.21 5.34 -0.84
N THR A 69 14.87 5.44 -0.88
CA THR A 69 13.92 4.32 -0.83
C THR A 69 12.84 4.48 -1.88
N ILE A 70 12.13 3.40 -2.21
CA ILE A 70 11.09 3.41 -3.25
C ILE A 70 9.75 2.96 -2.66
N GLY A 71 8.70 3.77 -2.85
CA GLY A 71 7.33 3.36 -2.62
C GLY A 71 6.75 2.75 -3.91
N VAL A 72 6.14 1.58 -3.79
CA VAL A 72 5.53 0.88 -4.93
C VAL A 72 4.02 0.76 -4.72
N ASN A 73 3.27 1.22 -5.71
CA ASN A 73 1.83 1.04 -5.80
C ASN A 73 1.55 -0.17 -6.69
N TYR A 74 0.83 -1.17 -6.17
CA TYR A 74 0.42 -2.31 -6.99
C TYR A 74 -0.92 -2.86 -6.52
N TYR A 75 -1.87 -2.92 -7.45
CA TYR A 75 -3.27 -3.27 -7.20
C TYR A 75 -3.60 -4.66 -7.76
N SER A 76 -2.88 -5.68 -7.31
CA SER A 76 -3.17 -7.08 -7.66
C SER A 76 -4.54 -7.51 -7.12
N GLY A 77 -5.29 -8.23 -7.93
CA GLY A 77 -6.67 -8.60 -7.66
C GLY A 77 -7.65 -7.43 -7.74
N TRP A 78 -7.25 -6.21 -8.10
CA TRP A 78 -8.16 -5.09 -8.28
C TRP A 78 -8.07 -4.47 -9.68
N TYR A 79 -6.92 -3.93 -10.06
CA TYR A 79 -6.70 -3.45 -11.44
C TYR A 79 -5.96 -4.48 -12.28
N THR A 80 -5.03 -5.21 -11.68
CA THR A 80 -4.37 -6.36 -12.30
C THR A 80 -5.13 -7.62 -11.90
N TYR A 81 -5.65 -8.36 -12.88
CA TYR A 81 -6.49 -9.56 -12.67
C TYR A 81 -7.72 -9.33 -11.74
N PRO A 82 -8.63 -8.39 -12.09
CA PRO A 82 -9.84 -8.14 -11.32
C PRO A 82 -10.72 -9.40 -11.21
N GLY A 83 -11.24 -9.69 -10.02
CA GLY A 83 -12.06 -10.87 -9.74
C GLY A 83 -11.28 -12.10 -9.29
N TYR A 84 -9.95 -12.06 -9.29
CA TYR A 84 -9.09 -13.21 -9.01
C TYR A 84 -8.15 -12.97 -7.81
N PRO A 85 -8.66 -12.89 -6.57
CA PRO A 85 -7.81 -12.70 -5.39
C PRO A 85 -6.80 -13.84 -5.21
N ASP A 86 -7.11 -15.05 -5.68
CA ASP A 86 -6.22 -16.22 -5.62
C ASP A 86 -5.00 -16.10 -6.54
N ALA A 87 -5.01 -15.16 -7.49
CA ALA A 87 -3.84 -14.85 -8.33
C ALA A 87 -2.85 -13.88 -7.66
N ILE A 88 -3.24 -13.24 -6.55
CA ILE A 88 -2.42 -12.26 -5.84
C ILE A 88 -1.09 -12.86 -5.38
N PRO A 89 -1.04 -14.05 -4.73
CA PRO A 89 0.21 -14.62 -4.26
C PRO A 89 1.28 -14.75 -5.34
N TYR A 90 0.88 -15.14 -6.56
CA TYR A 90 1.78 -15.27 -7.69
C TYR A 90 2.20 -13.89 -8.23
N THR A 91 1.22 -13.09 -8.64
CA THR A 91 1.45 -11.82 -9.35
C THR A 91 2.20 -10.80 -8.50
N LEU A 92 1.83 -10.66 -7.23
CA LEU A 92 2.52 -9.76 -6.30
C LEU A 92 3.92 -10.29 -5.97
N SER A 93 4.12 -11.59 -5.78
CA SER A 93 5.46 -12.14 -5.54
C SER A 93 6.42 -11.84 -6.69
N THR A 94 5.98 -12.06 -7.93
CA THR A 94 6.77 -11.75 -9.13
C THR A 94 7.17 -10.27 -9.15
N TRP A 95 6.19 -9.38 -8.93
CA TRP A 95 6.42 -7.94 -8.92
C TRP A 95 7.42 -7.50 -7.84
N LEU A 96 7.26 -7.97 -6.60
CA LEU A 96 8.18 -7.59 -5.51
C LEU A 96 9.59 -8.16 -5.73
N GLU A 97 9.71 -9.36 -6.30
CA GLU A 97 11.02 -9.95 -6.62
C GLU A 97 11.77 -9.22 -7.74
N GLU A 98 11.05 -8.65 -8.71
CA GLU A 98 11.63 -7.79 -9.74
C GLU A 98 12.14 -6.49 -9.13
N TRP A 99 11.33 -5.81 -8.33
CA TRP A 99 11.75 -4.60 -7.61
C TRP A 99 12.99 -4.82 -6.75
N ASN A 100 13.05 -5.95 -6.03
CA ASN A 100 14.21 -6.32 -5.22
C ASN A 100 15.50 -6.48 -6.04
N LYS A 101 15.41 -6.87 -7.31
CA LYS A 101 16.57 -7.10 -8.19
C LYS A 101 17.01 -5.85 -8.96
N SER A 102 16.13 -4.85 -9.14
CA SER A 102 16.38 -3.77 -10.10
C SER A 102 17.29 -2.64 -9.60
N PHE A 103 17.06 -2.13 -8.38
CA PHE A 103 17.74 -0.91 -7.92
C PHE A 103 18.73 -1.12 -6.77
N GLY A 104 18.72 -2.29 -6.13
CA GLY A 104 19.53 -2.54 -4.92
C GLY A 104 19.17 -1.60 -3.76
N LYS A 105 17.94 -1.09 -3.75
CA LYS A 105 17.45 -0.12 -2.78
C LYS A 105 16.33 -0.70 -1.94
N PRO A 106 16.19 -0.26 -0.69
CA PRO A 106 15.06 -0.65 0.11
C PRO A 106 13.75 -0.08 -0.47
N PHE A 107 12.70 -0.90 -0.52
CA PHE A 107 11.38 -0.46 -0.97
C PHE A 107 10.26 -0.94 -0.04
N PHE A 108 9.09 -0.33 -0.18
CA PHE A 108 7.90 -0.64 0.60
C PHE A 108 6.67 -0.53 -0.29
N MET A 109 5.61 -1.25 0.09
CA MET A 109 4.31 -1.10 -0.57
C MET A 109 3.63 0.16 -0.05
N SER A 110 3.54 1.18 -0.89
CA SER A 110 2.93 2.48 -0.55
C SER A 110 1.42 2.48 -0.76
N GLU A 111 0.92 1.69 -1.70
CA GLU A 111 -0.51 1.47 -1.90
C GLU A 111 -0.81 0.04 -2.34
N TYR A 112 -1.84 -0.52 -1.71
CA TYR A 112 -2.51 -1.75 -2.12
C TYR A 112 -3.93 -1.73 -1.53
N GLY A 113 -4.87 -2.43 -2.17
CA GLY A 113 -6.23 -2.56 -1.66
C GLY A 113 -7.27 -2.81 -2.74
N ALA A 114 -8.53 -2.89 -2.33
CA ALA A 114 -9.67 -3.08 -3.22
C ALA A 114 -10.85 -2.23 -2.74
N GLY A 115 -11.72 -1.85 -3.68
CA GLY A 115 -12.92 -1.10 -3.37
C GLY A 115 -13.96 -1.98 -2.67
N ALA A 116 -14.67 -1.43 -1.70
CA ALA A 116 -15.84 -2.04 -1.08
C ALA A 116 -16.91 -1.00 -0.75
N VAL A 117 -18.15 -1.27 -1.12
CA VAL A 117 -19.32 -0.49 -0.69
C VAL A 117 -19.81 -1.10 0.62
N SER A 118 -19.97 -0.25 1.64
CA SER A 118 -20.35 -0.75 2.97
C SER A 118 -21.71 -1.46 2.94
N GLY A 119 -21.79 -2.63 3.56
CA GLY A 119 -22.97 -3.49 3.60
C GLY A 119 -23.17 -4.38 2.36
N MET A 120 -22.34 -4.27 1.32
CA MET A 120 -22.37 -5.21 0.20
C MET A 120 -21.59 -6.48 0.56
N HIS A 121 -22.26 -7.62 0.53
CA HIS A 121 -21.70 -8.94 0.80
C HIS A 121 -22.07 -9.94 -0.30
N MET A 122 -21.18 -10.90 -0.56
CA MET A 122 -21.42 -12.01 -1.49
C MET A 122 -20.50 -13.19 -1.19
N ASP A 123 -21.03 -14.40 -1.34
CA ASP A 123 -20.26 -15.65 -1.40
C ASP A 123 -20.59 -16.38 -2.72
N PRO A 124 -19.60 -16.66 -3.60
CA PRO A 124 -18.19 -16.27 -3.48
C PRO A 124 -17.98 -14.75 -3.54
N PRO A 125 -16.83 -14.21 -3.04
CA PRO A 125 -16.55 -12.78 -3.03
C PRO A 125 -16.53 -12.17 -4.44
N THR A 126 -17.13 -10.99 -4.63
CA THR A 126 -17.17 -10.28 -5.92
C THR A 126 -16.77 -8.80 -5.78
N LEU A 127 -16.32 -8.18 -6.86
CA LEU A 127 -15.85 -6.79 -6.85
C LEU A 127 -16.84 -5.86 -6.11
N TYR A 128 -16.30 -4.95 -5.30
CA TYR A 128 -17.04 -4.01 -4.44
C TYR A 128 -17.76 -4.60 -3.22
N THR A 129 -17.72 -5.90 -2.96
CA THR A 129 -18.17 -6.44 -1.67
C THR A 129 -17.11 -6.29 -0.59
N GLU A 130 -17.53 -6.20 0.67
CA GLU A 130 -16.62 -6.22 1.82
C GLU A 130 -15.85 -7.55 1.91
N ASP A 131 -16.46 -8.65 1.46
CA ASP A 131 -15.82 -9.98 1.41
C ASP A 131 -14.68 -9.99 0.38
N TYR A 132 -14.84 -9.31 -0.75
CA TYR A 132 -13.79 -9.22 -1.77
C TYR A 132 -12.63 -8.35 -1.34
N GLN A 133 -12.91 -7.19 -0.71
CA GLN A 133 -11.86 -6.38 -0.09
C GLN A 133 -11.09 -7.19 0.95
N SER A 134 -11.79 -7.98 1.77
CA SER A 134 -11.16 -8.87 2.75
C SER A 134 -10.27 -9.92 2.08
N ALA A 135 -10.75 -10.59 1.04
CA ALA A 135 -10.00 -11.62 0.30
C ALA A 135 -8.74 -11.05 -0.40
N VAL A 136 -8.83 -9.86 -0.99
CA VAL A 136 -7.67 -9.19 -1.60
C VAL A 136 -6.61 -8.88 -0.54
N LEU A 137 -7.02 -8.33 0.60
CA LEU A 137 -6.10 -7.95 1.66
C LEU A 137 -5.42 -9.18 2.29
N THR A 138 -6.17 -10.21 2.64
CA THR A 138 -5.60 -11.42 3.26
C THR A 138 -4.64 -12.13 2.34
N ASN A 139 -4.96 -12.29 1.04
CA ASN A 139 -4.03 -12.86 0.06
C ASN A 139 -2.77 -12.00 -0.10
N THR A 140 -2.92 -10.67 -0.15
CA THR A 140 -1.78 -9.73 -0.20
C THR A 140 -0.85 -9.90 1.01
N TRP A 141 -1.42 -10.01 2.20
CA TRP A 141 -0.65 -10.15 3.44
C TRP A 141 0.14 -11.45 3.53
N THR A 142 -0.32 -12.55 2.92
CA THR A 142 0.48 -13.79 2.83
C THR A 142 1.82 -13.55 2.13
N VAL A 143 1.82 -12.72 1.08
CA VAL A 143 3.01 -12.34 0.32
C VAL A 143 3.88 -11.39 1.13
N PHE A 144 3.27 -10.43 1.82
CA PHE A 144 4.03 -9.53 2.69
C PHE A 144 4.73 -10.28 3.80
N ASP A 145 4.08 -11.25 4.43
CA ASP A 145 4.69 -12.05 5.49
C ASP A 145 5.82 -12.94 4.99
N LYS A 146 5.74 -13.42 3.73
CA LYS A 146 6.85 -14.10 3.06
C LYS A 146 8.09 -13.21 2.91
N TYR A 147 7.93 -11.92 2.61
CA TYR A 147 9.06 -11.03 2.26
C TYR A 147 9.45 -9.99 3.31
N ARG A 148 8.67 -9.84 4.40
CA ARG A 148 8.94 -8.85 5.46
C ARG A 148 10.23 -9.10 6.25
N GLN A 149 10.72 -10.34 6.22
CA GLN A 149 11.99 -10.74 6.86
C GLN A 149 13.17 -10.68 5.88
N SER A 150 12.94 -10.32 4.61
CA SER A 150 13.97 -10.23 3.59
C SER A 150 14.20 -8.80 3.10
N PHE A 151 13.27 -8.25 2.33
CA PHE A 151 13.47 -7.00 1.60
C PHE A 151 12.28 -6.05 1.62
N LEU A 152 11.09 -6.52 2.01
CA LEU A 152 9.92 -5.66 2.12
C LEU A 152 9.94 -4.92 3.46
N MET A 153 10.16 -3.61 3.43
CA MET A 153 10.31 -2.82 4.67
C MET A 153 9.00 -2.37 5.31
N GLY A 154 7.90 -2.36 4.55
CA GLY A 154 6.66 -1.79 5.03
C GLY A 154 5.48 -1.98 4.10
N GLU A 155 4.30 -1.81 4.68
CA GLU A 155 3.00 -1.95 4.01
C GLU A 155 2.09 -0.78 4.40
N LEU A 156 1.67 0.02 3.43
CA LEU A 156 0.73 1.13 3.59
C LEU A 156 -0.53 0.82 2.78
N LEU A 157 -1.61 0.55 3.51
CA LEU A 157 -2.90 0.22 2.90
C LEU A 157 -3.52 1.47 2.24
N TRP A 158 -4.03 1.30 1.02
CA TRP A 158 -4.86 2.28 0.37
C TRP A 158 -6.35 1.91 0.48
N ASN A 159 -7.18 2.62 1.25
CA ASN A 159 -6.86 3.81 2.05
C ASN A 159 -7.46 3.68 3.45
N PHE A 160 -7.06 4.57 4.36
CA PHE A 160 -7.63 4.66 5.69
C PHE A 160 -9.17 4.77 5.65
N GLN A 161 -9.71 5.61 4.76
CA GLN A 161 -11.15 5.83 4.66
C GLN A 161 -11.60 6.12 3.23
N ASP A 162 -12.90 5.98 2.98
CA ASP A 162 -13.50 6.47 1.75
C ASP A 162 -13.33 8.00 1.65
N PHE A 163 -13.07 8.47 0.42
CA PHE A 163 -12.82 9.88 0.14
C PHE A 163 -13.41 10.27 -1.21
N GLU A 164 -13.57 11.59 -1.41
CA GLU A 164 -14.12 12.13 -2.64
C GLU A 164 -13.15 11.97 -3.81
N SER A 165 -13.67 11.71 -5.00
CA SER A 165 -12.88 11.76 -6.23
C SER A 165 -13.68 12.42 -7.33
N TYR A 166 -13.01 12.81 -8.41
CA TYR A 166 -13.71 13.17 -9.63
C TYR A 166 -14.61 12.01 -10.10
N GLU A 167 -15.67 12.36 -10.83
CA GLU A 167 -16.65 11.39 -11.30
C GLU A 167 -16.07 10.49 -12.41
N LYS A 168 -16.29 9.18 -12.26
CA LYS A 168 -15.97 8.15 -13.25
C LYS A 168 -16.88 6.95 -13.02
N SER A 169 -17.08 6.13 -14.04
CA SER A 169 -17.88 4.90 -13.94
C SER A 169 -17.35 3.90 -12.92
N ASP A 170 -16.04 3.91 -12.62
CA ASP A 170 -15.38 3.10 -11.60
C ASP A 170 -15.23 3.83 -10.24
N ARG A 171 -16.01 4.90 -10.02
CA ARG A 171 -16.04 5.68 -8.77
C ARG A 171 -17.47 5.75 -8.25
N VAL A 172 -17.82 4.82 -7.37
CA VAL A 172 -19.15 4.73 -6.76
C VAL A 172 -19.30 5.80 -5.69
N ASN A 173 -19.59 7.05 -6.07
CA ASN A 173 -19.64 8.21 -5.16
C ASN A 173 -18.31 8.38 -4.39
N GLY A 174 -17.25 8.66 -5.17
CA GLY A 174 -15.87 8.77 -4.70
C GLY A 174 -15.08 7.45 -4.74
N ASN A 175 -13.93 7.45 -4.07
CA ASN A 175 -13.10 6.26 -3.91
C ASN A 175 -13.58 5.44 -2.71
N LYS A 176 -13.87 4.16 -2.94
CA LYS A 176 -14.40 3.21 -1.95
C LYS A 176 -13.39 2.18 -1.43
N LYS A 177 -12.09 2.41 -1.66
CA LYS A 177 -11.02 1.53 -1.15
C LYS A 177 -10.73 1.70 0.36
N GLY A 178 -11.43 2.61 1.02
CA GLY A 178 -11.31 2.81 2.46
C GLY A 178 -11.59 1.53 3.24
N VAL A 179 -10.78 1.24 4.27
CA VAL A 179 -11.17 0.26 5.31
C VAL A 179 -12.23 0.85 6.25
N MET A 180 -12.30 2.19 6.33
CA MET A 180 -13.38 2.92 6.98
C MET A 180 -14.28 3.59 5.94
N THR A 181 -15.55 3.80 6.27
CA THR A 181 -16.42 4.71 5.51
C THR A 181 -15.97 6.16 5.68
N ARG A 182 -16.50 7.08 4.85
CA ARG A 182 -16.22 8.52 4.98
C ARG A 182 -16.65 9.08 6.34
N GLN A 183 -17.66 8.47 6.99
CA GLN A 183 -18.13 8.80 8.33
C GLN A 183 -17.41 8.01 9.44
N ARG A 184 -16.28 7.37 9.13
CA ARG A 184 -15.41 6.65 10.06
C ARG A 184 -16.11 5.46 10.73
N GLN A 185 -17.04 4.82 10.02
CA GLN A 185 -17.53 3.49 10.42
C GLN A 185 -16.62 2.40 9.84
N PRO A 186 -16.24 1.38 10.61
CA PRO A 186 -15.38 0.32 10.13
C PRO A 186 -16.12 -0.62 9.17
N LYS A 187 -15.51 -0.93 8.03
CA LYS A 187 -15.88 -2.08 7.19
C LYS A 187 -15.26 -3.36 7.77
N ALA A 188 -15.60 -4.52 7.21
CA ALA A 188 -15.02 -5.82 7.59
C ALA A 188 -13.48 -5.79 7.57
N ALA A 189 -12.89 -5.19 6.54
CA ALA A 189 -11.45 -5.07 6.38
C ALA A 189 -10.74 -4.29 7.51
N ALA A 190 -11.41 -3.30 8.14
CA ALA A 190 -10.81 -2.58 9.28
C ALA A 190 -10.59 -3.49 10.48
N ARG A 191 -11.47 -4.48 10.70
CA ARG A 191 -11.31 -5.46 11.78
C ARG A 191 -10.11 -6.37 11.51
N LEU A 192 -9.99 -6.85 10.27
CA LEU A 192 -8.85 -7.65 9.84
C LEU A 192 -7.54 -6.87 9.95
N LEU A 193 -7.50 -5.60 9.54
CA LEU A 193 -6.32 -4.76 9.66
C LEU A 193 -5.90 -4.57 11.13
N ARG A 194 -6.86 -4.33 12.03
CA ARG A 194 -6.62 -4.22 13.47
C ARG A 194 -5.98 -5.50 14.03
N GLN A 195 -6.53 -6.67 13.69
CA GLN A 195 -6.01 -7.95 14.15
C GLN A 195 -4.57 -8.18 13.65
N ARG A 196 -4.30 -7.89 12.36
CA ARG A 196 -2.98 -8.04 11.75
C ARG A 196 -1.94 -7.17 12.44
N TYR A 197 -2.19 -5.87 12.54
CA TYR A 197 -1.19 -4.96 13.11
C TYR A 197 -0.95 -5.18 14.59
N LEU A 198 -1.96 -5.60 15.35
CA LEU A 198 -1.75 -6.00 16.74
C LEU A 198 -0.93 -7.29 16.83
N SER A 199 -1.22 -8.30 16.00
CA SER A 199 -0.41 -9.53 15.94
C SER A 199 1.05 -9.26 15.55
N LEU A 200 1.28 -8.35 14.59
CA LEU A 200 2.64 -7.97 14.18
C LEU A 200 3.35 -7.21 15.29
N ALA A 201 2.67 -6.26 15.95
CA ALA A 201 3.24 -5.50 17.06
C ALA A 201 3.69 -6.43 18.20
N GLN A 202 2.95 -7.48 18.54
CA GLN A 202 3.38 -8.47 19.52
C GLN A 202 4.66 -9.21 19.13
N GLY A 203 4.92 -9.37 17.84
CA GLY A 203 6.15 -10.00 17.33
C GLY A 203 7.38 -9.11 17.40
N TYR A 204 7.20 -7.78 17.39
CA TYR A 204 8.30 -6.80 17.45
C TYR A 204 8.49 -6.19 18.83
N ASP A 205 7.44 -6.11 19.63
CA ASP A 205 7.39 -5.39 20.90
C ASP A 205 6.89 -6.31 22.02
N THR A 206 7.39 -6.13 23.24
CA THR A 206 6.99 -6.92 24.44
C THR A 206 5.56 -6.64 24.91
N HIS A 207 4.75 -5.95 24.09
CA HIS A 207 3.39 -5.56 24.41
C HIS A 207 2.42 -6.73 24.24
N THR A 208 1.61 -6.97 25.27
CA THR A 208 0.57 -8.01 25.27
C THR A 208 -0.65 -7.56 24.47
N CYS A 209 -1.10 -8.36 23.50
CA CYS A 209 -2.40 -8.16 22.86
C CYS A 209 -3.51 -8.28 23.92
N PRO A 210 -4.57 -7.46 23.81
CA PRO A 210 -5.84 -7.77 24.44
C PRO A 210 -6.35 -9.17 24.01
N ASN A 211 -6.89 -9.95 24.96
CA ASN A 211 -7.48 -11.25 24.68
C ASN A 211 -8.64 -11.15 23.67
N GLY A 212 -8.78 -12.16 22.78
CA GLY A 212 -9.89 -12.24 21.81
C GLY A 212 -9.66 -11.52 20.47
N LEU A 213 -8.46 -11.00 20.22
CA LEU A 213 -8.08 -10.36 18.96
C LEU A 213 -7.67 -11.34 17.85
N LEU A 214 -7.13 -12.51 18.21
CA LEU A 214 -6.54 -13.46 17.27
C LEU A 214 -7.52 -14.53 16.75
N ASP A 215 -8.82 -14.37 16.97
CA ASP A 215 -9.80 -15.25 16.32
C ASP A 215 -9.98 -14.83 14.86
N TYR A 216 -8.98 -15.18 14.05
CA TYR A 216 -9.01 -15.12 12.60
C TYR A 216 -9.79 -16.29 11.99
N SER A 217 -10.60 -17.01 12.78
CA SER A 217 -11.57 -17.93 12.19
C SER A 217 -12.82 -17.13 11.84
N GLN A 218 -12.86 -16.61 10.60
CA GLN A 218 -14.05 -16.97 9.84
C GLN A 218 -14.02 -18.50 9.78
N LYS A 219 -14.70 -19.16 10.73
CA LYS A 219 -15.19 -20.50 10.48
C LYS A 219 -16.07 -20.34 9.24
N ILE A 220 -15.48 -20.60 8.07
CA ILE A 220 -16.26 -21.03 6.91
C ILE A 220 -16.97 -22.27 7.42
N VAL A 221 -18.22 -22.09 7.82
CA VAL A 221 -19.10 -23.20 8.14
C VAL A 221 -19.37 -23.85 6.80
N TYR A 222 -18.58 -24.86 6.45
CA TYR A 222 -19.01 -25.84 5.47
C TYR A 222 -20.26 -26.47 6.07
N VAL A 223 -21.43 -26.11 5.53
CA VAL A 223 -22.65 -26.87 5.76
C VAL A 223 -22.46 -28.14 4.94
N ASN A 224 -22.34 -29.27 5.64
CA ASN A 224 -22.15 -30.61 5.07
C ASN A 224 -23.20 -30.96 4.01
#